data_AF-A0A960QWE1-F1
#
_entry.id   AF-A0A960QWE1-F1
#
_cell.length_a   1.000
_cell.length_b   1.000
_cell.length_c   1.000
_cell.angle_alpha   90.00
_cell.angle_beta   90.00
_cell.angle_gamma   90.00
#
_symmetry.space_group_name_H-M   'P 1'
#
loop_
_entity.id
_entity.type
_entity.pdbx_description
1 polymer ?
#
loop_
_entity_poly.entity_id
_entity_poly.type
_entity_poly.pdbx_seq_one_letter_code
_entity_poly.pdbx_strand_id
1 'polypeptide(L)'
;DQLVVGTVEEPTVAMANVGGWRHVWSKRNRVPAKWVGAFNTLLTLGSPSSGSPWIGDETIPQGSGFARVLVSSTGTARWLGKLSDGTPLAGAVPLGPNGEVRHWQTLYRNLGSVRFDGVINDSDELDGTGDWVKLTPQSPKMRSYVDGFGTDARGPVGLILTGGRWAVPPRGQNLLGILGIDEVSDNLLVEFSEGGIADSATDPDVSATLDNRNRILIPPKNPATNPAGVSAKLSPATGLITGFLQPADDNPEKPGTTLVRKTGYIGVWVPRLDRAEGSFQLPQLAVPGTTTGRTSPILSGKVVIRPIAP
;
A
#
# COMPACT_ATOMS: atom_id res chain seq x y z
N ASP A 1 31.57 -6.22 8.21
CA ASP A 1 30.95 -5.63 9.39
C ASP A 1 31.31 -4.15 9.51
N GLN A 2 30.73 -3.29 8.68
CA GLN A 2 31.03 -1.84 8.74
C GLN A 2 29.76 -1.04 8.48
N LEU A 3 28.95 -0.92 9.53
CA LEU A 3 28.03 0.20 9.69
C LEU A 3 28.90 1.48 9.71
N VAL A 4 28.66 2.35 8.73
CA VAL A 4 29.20 3.71 8.70
C VAL A 4 28.18 4.59 9.40
N VAL A 5 28.58 5.21 10.50
CA VAL A 5 27.76 6.20 11.21
C VAL A 5 28.29 7.60 10.96
N GLY A 6 27.40 8.57 10.99
CA GLY A 6 27.72 9.99 10.94
C GLY A 6 26.60 10.80 11.58
N THR A 7 26.76 12.11 11.56
CA THR A 7 25.75 13.06 12.03
C THR A 7 25.44 14.06 10.93
N VAL A 8 24.17 14.41 10.80
CA VAL A 8 23.72 15.57 10.04
C VAL A 8 23.26 16.60 11.06
N GLU A 9 23.81 17.79 10.97
CA GLU A 9 23.46 18.91 11.84
C GLU A 9 22.85 20.02 10.99
N GLU A 10 21.67 20.47 11.39
CA GLU A 10 21.17 21.77 10.97
C GLU A 10 21.56 22.77 12.07
N PRO A 11 22.44 23.75 11.78
CA PRO A 11 22.93 24.66 12.79
C PRO A 11 21.76 25.29 13.55
N THR A 12 21.78 25.17 14.88
CA THR A 12 20.78 25.71 15.84
C THR A 12 19.43 24.99 15.94
N VAL A 13 19.15 23.94 15.17
CA VAL A 13 17.79 23.34 15.12
C VAL A 13 17.77 21.90 15.60
N ALA A 14 18.59 21.02 15.00
CA ALA A 14 18.56 19.59 15.30
C ALA A 14 19.84 18.88 14.87
N MET A 15 20.13 17.79 15.58
CA MET A 15 21.13 16.79 15.19
C MET A 15 20.43 15.47 14.90
N ALA A 16 20.78 14.83 13.77
CA ALA A 16 20.32 13.50 13.43
C ALA A 16 21.50 12.56 13.23
N ASN A 17 21.47 11.40 13.89
CA ASN A 17 22.41 10.32 13.61
C ASN A 17 22.02 9.66 12.29
N VAL A 18 22.98 9.55 11.38
CA VAL A 18 22.82 8.81 10.12
C VAL A 18 23.68 7.55 10.16
N GLY A 19 23.12 6.47 9.64
CA GLY A 19 23.80 5.19 9.53
C GLY A 19 23.63 4.62 8.13
N GLY A 20 24.66 3.96 7.62
CA GLY A 20 24.63 3.28 6.33
C GLY A 20 25.58 2.10 6.31
N TRP A 21 25.44 1.24 5.31
CA TRP A 21 26.31 0.09 5.13
C TRP A 21 27.14 0.29 3.87
N ARG A 22 28.40 -0.12 3.89
CA ARG A 22 29.17 -0.23 2.65
C ARG A 22 28.58 -1.34 1.79
N HIS A 23 28.44 -1.11 0.49
CA HIS A 23 28.03 -2.15 -0.46
C HIS A 23 29.11 -3.23 -0.56
N VAL A 24 28.82 -4.44 -0.10
CA VAL A 24 29.76 -5.58 -0.04
C VAL A 24 29.54 -6.60 -1.16
N TRP A 25 28.40 -6.51 -1.86
CA TRP A 25 27.96 -7.52 -2.80
C TRP A 25 28.50 -7.27 -4.21
N SER A 26 28.87 -8.33 -4.92
CA SER A 26 29.43 -8.28 -6.26
C SER A 26 29.23 -9.61 -7.00
N LYS A 27 29.73 -9.71 -8.24
CA LYS A 27 29.75 -10.99 -8.96
C LYS A 27 30.59 -12.08 -8.26
N ARG A 28 31.61 -11.67 -7.47
CA ARG A 28 32.52 -12.55 -6.74
C ARG A 28 32.04 -12.83 -5.30
N ASN A 29 31.37 -11.86 -4.68
CA ASN A 29 30.74 -11.99 -3.36
C ASN A 29 29.23 -11.84 -3.53
N ARG A 30 28.53 -12.92 -3.87
CA ARG A 30 27.10 -12.87 -4.19
C ARG A 30 26.24 -12.81 -2.94
N VAL A 31 25.06 -12.21 -3.09
CA VAL A 31 24.02 -12.25 -2.06
C VAL A 31 23.59 -13.69 -1.81
N PRO A 32 23.40 -14.12 -0.54
CA PRO A 32 22.78 -15.40 -0.22
C PRO A 32 21.46 -15.61 -0.98
N ALA A 33 21.24 -16.81 -1.53
CA ALA A 33 20.06 -17.10 -2.35
C ALA A 33 18.73 -16.80 -1.62
N LYS A 34 18.69 -17.01 -0.29
CA LYS A 34 17.57 -16.68 0.59
C LYS A 34 17.18 -15.20 0.64
N TRP A 35 18.05 -14.28 0.19
CA TRP A 35 17.69 -12.85 0.12
C TRP A 35 17.45 -12.37 -1.30
N VAL A 36 17.78 -13.17 -2.32
CA VAL A 36 17.57 -12.82 -3.73
C VAL A 36 16.15 -13.16 -4.14
N GLY A 37 15.41 -12.22 -4.74
CA GLY A 37 14.04 -12.46 -5.20
C GLY A 37 13.18 -11.22 -5.16
N ALA A 38 11.87 -11.42 -5.35
CA ALA A 38 10.87 -10.39 -5.18
C ALA A 38 10.16 -10.60 -3.85
N PHE A 39 10.02 -9.53 -3.06
CA PHE A 39 9.27 -9.51 -1.82
C PHE A 39 8.12 -8.53 -2.00
N ASN A 40 6.90 -9.00 -1.78
CA ASN A 40 5.72 -8.14 -1.72
C ASN A 40 5.54 -7.74 -0.27
N THR A 41 5.39 -6.43 -0.03
CA THR A 41 5.44 -5.83 1.30
C THR A 41 4.31 -4.84 1.44
N LEU A 42 3.53 -4.98 2.52
CA LEU A 42 2.56 -3.98 2.94
C LEU A 42 3.24 -2.88 3.74
N LEU A 43 2.72 -1.67 3.58
CA LEU A 43 3.08 -0.47 4.33
C LEU A 43 1.84 -0.06 5.12
N THR A 44 1.69 -0.59 6.34
CA THR A 44 0.50 -0.40 7.17
C THR A 44 0.74 0.68 8.23
N LEU A 45 -0.27 1.49 8.53
CA LEU A 45 -0.18 2.47 9.62
C LEU A 45 0.09 1.76 10.95
N GLY A 46 1.13 2.22 11.67
CA GLY A 46 1.44 1.71 12.99
C GLY A 46 2.87 1.95 13.43
N SER A 47 3.10 1.73 14.73
CA SER A 47 4.41 1.70 15.35
C SER A 47 4.57 0.38 16.11
N PRO A 48 5.77 -0.23 16.13
CA PRO A 48 6.02 -1.47 16.87
C PRO A 48 5.72 -1.39 18.37
N SER A 49 5.72 -0.20 18.97
CA SER A 49 5.69 -0.02 20.43
C SER A 49 4.37 0.49 21.02
N SER A 50 3.44 0.99 20.21
CA SER A 50 2.24 1.69 20.72
C SER A 50 0.96 1.49 19.90
N GLY A 51 0.95 0.53 18.96
CA GLY A 51 -0.14 0.41 18.00
C GLY A 51 -0.14 1.57 17.01
N SER A 52 -1.32 1.95 16.51
CA SER A 52 -1.46 3.01 15.50
C SER A 52 -2.46 4.07 15.96
N PRO A 53 -2.03 5.19 16.58
CA PRO A 53 -2.89 6.35 16.86
C PRO A 53 -3.43 7.03 15.59
N TRP A 54 -3.08 6.51 14.41
CA TRP A 54 -3.44 7.06 13.11
C TRP A 54 -4.57 6.28 12.41
N ILE A 55 -4.93 5.08 12.87
CA ILE A 55 -6.05 4.31 12.28
C ILE A 55 -7.37 5.03 12.59
N GLY A 56 -8.20 5.23 11.56
CA GLY A 56 -9.48 5.94 11.64
C GLY A 56 -9.35 7.47 11.68
N ASP A 57 -8.13 8.01 11.65
CA ASP A 57 -7.90 9.46 11.51
C ASP A 57 -7.93 9.84 10.02
N GLU A 58 -9.04 10.42 9.57
CA GLU A 58 -9.22 10.82 8.17
C GLU A 58 -8.23 11.91 7.69
N THR A 59 -7.55 12.61 8.61
CA THR A 59 -6.47 13.55 8.25
C THR A 59 -5.20 12.84 7.78
N ILE A 60 -5.16 11.51 7.92
CA ILE A 60 -4.06 10.64 7.54
C ILE A 60 -4.52 9.62 6.49
N PRO A 61 -3.68 9.30 5.50
CA PRO A 61 -3.98 8.28 4.51
C PRO A 61 -4.23 6.88 5.09
N GLN A 62 -5.51 6.51 5.21
CA GLN A 62 -5.94 5.17 5.61
C GLN A 62 -5.71 4.10 4.53
N GLY A 63 -5.83 2.85 4.93
CA GLY A 63 -5.49 1.69 4.10
C GLY A 63 -4.00 1.37 4.13
N SER A 64 -3.57 0.49 3.22
CA SER A 64 -2.18 0.07 3.15
C SER A 64 -1.53 0.59 1.89
N GLY A 65 -0.36 1.22 2.05
CA GLY A 65 0.58 1.31 0.95
C GLY A 65 1.16 -0.08 0.65
N PHE A 66 1.87 -0.19 -0.45
CA PHE A 66 2.61 -1.41 -0.77
C PHE A 66 3.95 -1.09 -1.44
N ALA A 67 4.86 -2.03 -1.32
CA ALA A 67 6.10 -2.06 -2.07
C ALA A 67 6.37 -3.48 -2.58
N ARG A 68 6.95 -3.55 -3.77
CA ARG A 68 7.62 -4.74 -4.28
C ARG A 68 9.12 -4.48 -4.27
N VAL A 69 9.84 -5.25 -3.46
CA VAL A 69 11.28 -5.13 -3.27
C VAL A 69 11.95 -6.25 -4.05
N LEU A 70 12.70 -5.90 -5.10
CA LEU A 70 13.45 -6.84 -5.91
C LEU A 70 14.93 -6.79 -5.52
N VAL A 71 15.43 -7.89 -4.95
CA VAL A 71 16.83 -8.03 -4.58
C VAL A 71 17.57 -8.81 -5.65
N SER A 72 18.61 -8.21 -6.21
CA SER A 72 19.50 -8.84 -7.20
C SER A 72 20.56 -9.71 -6.53
N SER A 73 21.12 -10.67 -7.28
CA SER A 73 22.24 -11.50 -6.81
C SER A 73 23.54 -10.72 -6.52
N THR A 74 23.59 -9.46 -6.93
CA THR A 74 24.73 -8.54 -6.71
C THR A 74 24.42 -7.46 -5.67
N GLY A 75 23.31 -7.58 -4.93
CA GLY A 75 23.02 -6.77 -3.75
C GLY A 75 22.48 -5.39 -4.05
N THR A 76 21.63 -5.27 -5.06
CA THR A 76 20.78 -4.10 -5.26
C THR A 76 19.36 -4.48 -4.86
N ALA A 77 18.77 -3.73 -3.94
CA ALA A 77 17.36 -3.81 -3.59
C ALA A 77 16.59 -2.67 -4.27
N ARG A 78 15.72 -3.04 -5.22
CA ARG A 78 14.88 -2.10 -5.97
C ARG A 78 13.48 -2.07 -5.40
N TRP A 79 13.05 -0.91 -4.96
CA TRP A 79 11.72 -0.63 -4.44
C TRP A 79 10.82 -0.08 -5.55
N LEU A 80 9.62 -0.64 -5.67
CA LEU A 80 8.55 -0.13 -6.54
C LEU A 80 7.22 -0.29 -5.85
N GLY A 81 6.41 0.76 -5.76
CA GLY A 81 5.14 0.68 -5.07
C GLY A 81 4.38 2.00 -5.03
N LYS A 82 3.45 2.09 -4.08
CA LYS A 82 2.69 3.29 -3.78
C LYS A 82 2.39 3.39 -2.29
N LEU A 83 2.37 4.60 -1.77
CA LEU A 83 1.83 4.89 -0.44
C LEU A 83 0.29 4.89 -0.49
N SER A 84 -0.36 4.85 0.67
CA SER A 84 -1.82 4.76 0.73
C SER A 84 -2.53 5.96 0.10
N ASP A 85 -1.90 7.14 0.08
CA ASP A 85 -2.39 8.35 -0.62
C ASP A 85 -2.23 8.32 -2.15
N GLY A 86 -1.69 7.22 -2.69
CA GLY A 86 -1.45 7.02 -4.12
C GLY A 86 -0.10 7.56 -4.61
N THR A 87 0.72 8.17 -3.74
CA THR A 87 2.05 8.68 -4.09
C THR A 87 2.98 7.53 -4.51
N PRO A 88 3.66 7.63 -5.67
CA PRO A 88 4.54 6.58 -6.14
C PRO A 88 5.79 6.45 -5.26
N LEU A 89 6.13 5.20 -4.97
CA LEU A 89 7.37 4.80 -4.32
C LEU A 89 8.29 4.16 -5.36
N ALA A 90 9.50 4.68 -5.54
CA ALA A 90 10.47 4.09 -6.44
C ALA A 90 11.90 4.42 -6.01
N GLY A 91 12.77 3.42 -6.00
CA GLY A 91 14.19 3.63 -5.75
C GLY A 91 15.01 2.36 -5.83
N ALA A 92 16.32 2.49 -5.76
CA ALA A 92 17.23 1.37 -5.66
C ALA A 92 18.34 1.71 -4.67
N VAL A 93 18.59 0.81 -3.74
CA VAL A 93 19.66 0.95 -2.73
C VAL A 93 20.53 -0.30 -2.71
N PRO A 94 21.76 -0.22 -2.19
CA PRO A 94 22.52 -1.40 -1.82
C PRO A 94 21.79 -2.21 -0.73
N LEU A 95 21.79 -3.53 -0.86
CA LEU A 95 21.41 -4.44 0.21
C LEU A 95 22.51 -4.45 1.28
N GLY A 96 22.13 -4.39 2.55
CA GLY A 96 23.05 -4.52 3.68
C GLY A 96 23.67 -5.93 3.80
N PRO A 97 24.71 -6.08 4.63
CA PRO A 97 25.41 -7.34 4.81
C PRO A 97 24.58 -8.45 5.48
N ASN A 98 23.54 -8.08 6.24
CA ASN A 98 22.68 -9.00 6.99
C ASN A 98 21.23 -9.00 6.46
N GLY A 99 21.03 -8.66 5.18
CA GLY A 99 19.70 -8.61 4.57
C GLY A 99 18.96 -7.30 4.81
N GLU A 100 19.62 -6.26 5.31
CA GLU A 100 19.00 -4.95 5.54
C GLU A 100 18.61 -4.29 4.22
N VAL A 101 17.37 -3.79 4.17
CA VAL A 101 16.78 -3.14 3.01
C VAL A 101 16.23 -1.80 3.44
N ARG A 102 16.91 -0.73 3.03
CA ARG A 102 16.51 0.65 3.34
C ARG A 102 15.88 1.32 2.14
N HIS A 103 15.10 2.36 2.39
CA HIS A 103 14.66 3.26 1.35
C HIS A 103 14.43 4.65 1.92
N TRP A 104 14.76 5.66 1.14
CA TRP A 104 14.40 7.04 1.44
C TRP A 104 14.07 7.74 0.13
N GLN A 105 13.02 8.56 0.14
CA GLN A 105 12.59 9.31 -1.02
C GLN A 105 11.97 10.64 -0.56
N THR A 106 12.32 11.74 -1.22
CA THR A 106 11.56 12.99 -1.08
C THR A 106 10.24 12.89 -1.84
N LEU A 107 9.18 13.38 -1.23
CA LEU A 107 7.83 13.32 -1.76
C LEU A 107 7.30 14.73 -2.03
N TYR A 108 6.20 14.81 -2.78
CA TYR A 108 5.43 16.06 -2.93
C TYR A 108 6.26 17.28 -3.39
N ARG A 109 7.24 17.09 -4.28
CA ARG A 109 8.19 18.14 -4.70
C ARG A 109 9.00 18.71 -3.53
N ASN A 110 9.52 17.81 -2.69
CA ASN A 110 10.30 18.09 -1.47
C ASN A 110 9.47 18.70 -0.32
N LEU A 111 8.15 18.58 -0.34
CA LEU A 111 7.25 18.95 0.76
C LEU A 111 6.86 17.73 1.59
N GLY A 112 7.79 16.81 1.77
CA GLY A 112 7.59 15.59 2.55
C GLY A 112 8.62 14.54 2.19
N SER A 113 8.58 13.45 2.93
CA SER A 113 9.50 12.33 2.73
C SER A 113 8.90 11.06 3.26
N VAL A 114 9.42 9.93 2.77
CA VAL A 114 9.22 8.63 3.37
C VAL A 114 10.57 7.95 3.56
N ARG A 115 10.71 7.24 4.67
CA ARG A 115 11.85 6.35 4.90
C ARG A 115 11.37 4.99 5.36
N PHE A 116 12.14 3.98 5.01
CA PHE A 116 11.94 2.59 5.43
C PHE A 116 13.26 1.98 5.90
N ASP A 117 13.17 1.24 6.98
CA ASP A 117 14.23 0.43 7.57
C ASP A 117 13.68 -0.99 7.74
N GLY A 118 14.06 -1.89 6.84
CA GLY A 118 13.65 -3.29 6.89
C GLY A 118 14.81 -4.28 6.84
N VAL A 119 14.51 -5.55 7.12
CA VAL A 119 15.45 -6.67 7.10
C VAL A 119 14.76 -7.88 6.48
N ILE A 120 15.45 -8.54 5.56
CA ILE A 120 15.03 -9.86 5.05
C ILE A 120 15.60 -10.92 5.98
N ASN A 121 14.72 -11.69 6.62
CA ASN A 121 15.12 -12.74 7.56
C ASN A 121 15.28 -14.11 6.85
N ASP A 122 15.55 -15.15 7.65
CA ASP A 122 15.79 -16.50 7.14
C ASP A 122 14.51 -17.26 6.76
N SER A 123 13.35 -16.71 7.09
CA SER A 123 12.01 -17.24 6.77
C SER A 123 11.43 -16.64 5.49
N ASP A 124 12.25 -15.99 4.65
CA ASP A 124 11.81 -15.29 3.43
C ASP A 124 10.83 -14.13 3.69
N GLU A 125 10.92 -13.54 4.87
CA GLU A 125 10.09 -12.41 5.30
C GLU A 125 10.88 -11.10 5.22
N LEU A 126 10.19 -10.02 4.89
CA LEU A 126 10.72 -8.66 4.92
C LEU A 126 9.93 -7.84 5.94
N ASP A 127 10.54 -7.59 7.09
CA ASP A 127 9.94 -6.85 8.20
C ASP A 127 10.70 -5.56 8.46
N GLY A 128 10.00 -4.56 8.98
CA GLY A 128 10.63 -3.29 9.30
C GLY A 128 9.66 -2.21 9.70
N THR A 129 10.17 -0.99 9.72
CA THR A 129 9.41 0.20 10.04
C THR A 129 9.69 1.32 9.04
N GLY A 130 8.88 2.36 9.10
CA GLY A 130 9.10 3.57 8.34
C GLY A 130 8.43 4.76 8.98
N ASP A 131 8.82 5.93 8.46
CA ASP A 131 8.22 7.20 8.82
C ASP A 131 7.79 7.91 7.54
N TRP A 132 6.63 8.55 7.61
CA TRP A 132 6.05 9.27 6.49
C TRP A 132 5.55 10.64 6.93
N VAL A 133 5.96 11.66 6.19
CA VAL A 133 5.60 13.05 6.44
C VAL A 133 5.17 13.71 5.16
N LYS A 134 4.15 14.54 5.27
CA LYS A 134 3.73 15.49 4.24
C LYS A 134 3.59 16.86 4.88
N LEU A 135 4.38 17.81 4.42
CA LEU A 135 4.24 19.21 4.81
C LEU A 135 3.02 19.82 4.10
N THR A 136 2.46 20.88 4.67
CA THR A 136 1.34 21.62 4.08
C THR A 136 1.69 22.07 2.65
N PRO A 137 1.02 21.53 1.61
CA PRO A 137 1.28 21.89 0.22
C PRO A 137 0.87 23.34 -0.06
N GLN A 138 1.65 24.03 -0.87
CA GLN A 138 1.37 25.41 -1.28
C GLN A 138 0.34 25.53 -2.41
N SER A 139 -0.27 24.41 -2.86
CA SER A 139 -1.17 24.40 -4.02
C SER A 139 -2.64 24.30 -3.59
N PRO A 140 -3.47 25.34 -3.79
CA PRO A 140 -4.90 25.32 -3.46
C PRO A 140 -5.73 24.36 -4.33
N LYS A 141 -5.11 23.76 -5.37
CA LYS A 141 -5.75 22.75 -6.23
C LYS A 141 -5.63 21.32 -5.69
N MET A 142 -4.86 21.10 -4.62
CA MET A 142 -4.70 19.77 -4.03
C MET A 142 -5.89 19.46 -3.14
N ARG A 143 -6.48 18.26 -3.31
CA ARG A 143 -7.66 17.81 -2.56
C ARG A 143 -7.36 16.73 -1.52
N SER A 144 -6.32 15.93 -1.77
CA SER A 144 -5.89 14.87 -0.85
C SER A 144 -4.91 15.45 0.16
N TYR A 145 -5.28 15.44 1.45
CA TYR A 145 -4.39 15.78 2.57
C TYR A 145 -3.68 17.12 2.37
N VAL A 146 -4.46 18.18 2.17
CA VAL A 146 -3.96 19.54 1.88
C VAL A 146 -3.37 20.22 3.13
N ASP A 147 -3.71 19.77 4.33
CA ASP A 147 -3.12 20.35 5.54
C ASP A 147 -1.74 19.75 5.86
N GLY A 148 -1.37 18.66 5.17
CA GLY A 148 -0.21 17.85 5.52
C GLY A 148 -0.51 16.88 6.67
N PHE A 149 0.48 16.10 7.06
CA PHE A 149 0.44 15.17 8.19
C PHE A 149 1.87 14.78 8.61
N GLY A 150 2.01 14.25 9.82
CA GLY A 150 3.30 13.78 10.33
C GLY A 150 4.21 14.88 10.86
N THR A 151 3.66 16.08 11.12
CA THR A 151 4.38 17.25 11.68
C THR A 151 3.73 17.82 12.93
N ASP A 152 2.65 17.19 13.42
CA ASP A 152 1.99 17.59 14.66
C ASP A 152 2.74 17.01 15.88
N ALA A 153 2.18 17.18 17.07
CA ALA A 153 2.78 16.70 18.31
C ALA A 153 2.97 15.16 18.35
N ARG A 154 2.32 14.40 17.45
CA ARG A 154 2.49 12.94 17.33
C ARG A 154 3.73 12.56 16.53
N GLY A 155 4.35 13.53 15.84
CA GLY A 155 5.51 13.31 14.98
C GLY A 155 5.14 12.64 13.65
N PRO A 156 6.13 12.08 12.93
CA PRO A 156 5.91 11.39 11.66
C PRO A 156 4.87 10.27 11.76
N VAL A 157 4.16 10.02 10.65
CA VAL A 157 3.24 8.89 10.56
C VAL A 157 4.07 7.61 10.50
N GLY A 158 3.93 6.77 11.53
CA GLY A 158 4.59 5.48 11.61
C GLY A 158 4.01 4.48 10.61
N LEU A 159 4.90 3.76 9.94
CA LEU A 159 4.57 2.66 9.04
C LEU A 159 5.25 1.37 9.52
N ILE A 160 4.56 0.25 9.39
CA ILE A 160 5.09 -1.10 9.59
C ILE A 160 5.23 -1.76 8.22
N LEU A 161 6.39 -2.36 7.98
CA LEU A 161 6.66 -3.17 6.81
C LEU A 161 6.38 -4.61 7.16
N THR A 162 5.47 -5.21 6.40
CA THR A 162 5.06 -6.60 6.59
C THR A 162 5.08 -7.26 5.23
N GLY A 163 6.13 -8.04 4.93
CA GLY A 163 6.35 -8.58 3.59
C GLY A 163 6.82 -10.02 3.56
N GLY A 164 6.64 -10.64 2.40
CA GLY A 164 7.04 -12.02 2.15
C GLY A 164 7.46 -12.23 0.69
N ARG A 165 8.28 -13.24 0.46
CA ARG A 165 8.72 -13.63 -0.89
C ARG A 165 7.52 -13.95 -1.78
N TRP A 166 7.49 -13.32 -2.95
CA TRP A 166 6.54 -13.62 -4.02
C TRP A 166 7.16 -14.63 -4.99
N ALA A 167 6.59 -15.83 -5.05
CA ALA A 167 6.93 -16.84 -6.04
C ALA A 167 6.03 -16.67 -7.28
N VAL A 168 6.64 -16.42 -8.43
CA VAL A 168 5.91 -16.41 -9.70
C VAL A 168 5.51 -17.85 -10.04
N PRO A 169 4.23 -18.12 -10.37
CA PRO A 169 3.82 -19.46 -10.78
C PRO A 169 4.65 -19.95 -11.97
N PRO A 170 5.23 -21.15 -11.90
CA PRO A 170 5.83 -21.80 -13.06
C PRO A 170 4.82 -21.92 -14.21
N ARG A 171 5.33 -22.00 -15.44
CA ARG A 171 4.47 -22.17 -16.62
C ARG A 171 3.58 -23.41 -16.47
N GLY A 172 2.27 -23.23 -16.56
CA GLY A 172 1.28 -24.30 -16.43
C GLY A 172 0.79 -24.54 -15.01
N GLN A 173 1.32 -23.84 -14.00
CA GLN A 173 0.79 -23.84 -12.63
C GLN A 173 -0.08 -22.60 -12.38
N ASN A 174 -0.92 -22.68 -11.34
CA ASN A 174 -1.81 -21.60 -10.92
C ASN A 174 -1.48 -21.13 -9.50
N LEU A 175 -2.07 -20.02 -9.11
CA LEU A 175 -1.90 -19.39 -7.81
C LEU A 175 -2.70 -20.07 -6.72
N LEU A 176 -3.74 -20.86 -7.04
CA LEU A 176 -4.52 -21.58 -6.04
C LEU A 176 -3.62 -22.46 -5.16
N GLY A 177 -2.75 -23.27 -5.77
CA GLY A 177 -1.81 -24.11 -5.02
C GLY A 177 -0.70 -23.32 -4.31
N ILE A 178 -0.25 -22.19 -4.86
CA ILE A 178 0.80 -21.36 -4.26
C ILE A 178 0.26 -20.57 -3.05
N LEU A 179 -1.01 -20.19 -3.10
CA LEU A 179 -1.68 -19.40 -2.07
C LEU A 179 -2.49 -20.26 -1.10
N GLY A 180 -2.54 -21.58 -1.29
CA GLY A 180 -3.32 -22.49 -0.44
C GLY A 180 -4.83 -22.25 -0.50
N ILE A 181 -5.35 -21.86 -1.66
CA ILE A 181 -6.77 -21.55 -1.86
C ILE A 181 -7.44 -22.70 -2.61
N ASP A 182 -8.57 -23.17 -2.08
CA ASP A 182 -9.34 -24.24 -2.72
C ASP A 182 -10.03 -23.76 -4.02
N GLU A 183 -10.09 -24.65 -5.01
CA GLU A 183 -10.76 -24.39 -6.30
C GLU A 183 -12.28 -24.53 -6.15
N VAL A 184 -12.90 -23.56 -5.46
CA VAL A 184 -14.35 -23.45 -5.30
C VAL A 184 -14.83 -22.07 -5.77
N SER A 185 -16.12 -21.96 -6.08
CA SER A 185 -16.75 -20.66 -6.34
C SER A 185 -16.71 -19.79 -5.08
N ASP A 186 -16.56 -18.49 -5.28
CA ASP A 186 -16.57 -17.50 -4.20
C ASP A 186 -15.51 -17.77 -3.12
N ASN A 187 -14.33 -18.24 -3.53
CA ASN A 187 -13.20 -18.54 -2.64
C ASN A 187 -12.44 -17.29 -2.14
N LEU A 188 -12.83 -16.08 -2.57
CA LEU A 188 -12.26 -14.82 -2.11
C LEU A 188 -13.35 -13.87 -1.63
N LEU A 189 -13.00 -13.05 -0.64
CA LEU A 189 -13.76 -11.87 -0.25
C LEU A 189 -12.93 -10.61 -0.53
N VAL A 190 -13.58 -9.61 -1.13
CA VAL A 190 -13.03 -8.27 -1.35
C VAL A 190 -13.77 -7.29 -0.44
N GLU A 191 -13.05 -6.72 0.51
CA GLU A 191 -13.57 -5.84 1.55
C GLU A 191 -13.00 -4.43 1.38
N PHE A 192 -13.84 -3.42 1.56
CA PHE A 192 -13.46 -2.01 1.54
C PHE A 192 -13.87 -1.32 2.84
N SER A 193 -12.98 -0.49 3.37
CA SER A 193 -13.25 0.31 4.55
C SER A 193 -12.54 1.66 4.48
N GLU A 194 -12.87 2.56 5.40
CA GLU A 194 -12.27 3.90 5.51
C GLU A 194 -12.50 4.79 4.26
N GLY A 195 -11.88 5.96 4.25
CA GLY A 195 -11.94 6.87 3.09
C GLY A 195 -13.33 7.38 2.74
N GLY A 196 -14.25 7.41 3.72
CA GLY A 196 -15.65 7.81 3.54
C GLY A 196 -16.48 6.84 2.70
N ILE A 197 -16.07 5.57 2.59
CA ILE A 197 -16.85 4.55 1.89
C ILE A 197 -18.07 4.09 2.70
N ALA A 198 -17.99 4.15 4.03
CA ALA A 198 -19.09 3.81 4.94
C ALA A 198 -20.31 4.74 4.79
N ASP A 199 -20.09 5.97 4.31
CA ASP A 199 -21.16 6.93 4.00
C ASP A 199 -21.82 6.65 2.65
N SER A 200 -21.35 5.64 1.91
CA SER A 200 -21.95 5.28 0.63
C SER A 200 -23.30 4.60 0.83
N ALA A 201 -24.26 4.90 -0.05
CA ALA A 201 -25.53 4.18 -0.11
C ALA A 201 -25.38 2.77 -0.69
N THR A 202 -24.20 2.44 -1.23
CA THR A 202 -23.91 1.18 -1.88
C THR A 202 -22.81 0.44 -1.15
N ASP A 203 -23.08 -0.79 -0.72
CA ASP A 203 -22.06 -1.68 -0.14
C ASP A 203 -21.01 -2.07 -1.19
N PRO A 204 -19.73 -1.72 -1.00
CA PRO A 204 -18.68 -2.08 -1.93
C PRO A 204 -18.16 -3.51 -1.79
N ASP A 205 -18.50 -4.23 -0.72
CA ASP A 205 -17.94 -5.54 -0.46
C ASP A 205 -18.50 -6.59 -1.42
N VAL A 206 -17.66 -7.52 -1.85
CA VAL A 206 -18.05 -8.50 -2.87
C VAL A 206 -17.29 -9.82 -2.72
N SER A 207 -18.01 -10.93 -2.85
CA SER A 207 -17.41 -12.25 -3.03
C SER A 207 -16.89 -12.42 -4.45
N ALA A 208 -15.76 -13.09 -4.59
CA ALA A 208 -15.06 -13.27 -5.85
C ALA A 208 -14.48 -14.67 -5.97
N THR A 209 -14.18 -15.09 -7.19
CA THR A 209 -13.51 -16.38 -7.43
C THR A 209 -12.12 -16.14 -8.01
N LEU A 210 -11.07 -16.64 -7.37
CA LEU A 210 -9.79 -16.91 -8.03
C LEU A 210 -9.90 -18.23 -8.80
N ASP A 211 -9.78 -18.17 -10.13
CA ASP A 211 -9.86 -19.37 -10.96
C ASP A 211 -8.48 -20.01 -11.23
N ASN A 212 -8.48 -21.22 -11.79
CA ASN A 212 -7.27 -21.94 -12.19
C ASN A 212 -6.47 -21.26 -13.33
N ARG A 213 -6.96 -20.16 -13.90
CA ARG A 213 -6.26 -19.32 -14.88
C ARG A 213 -5.69 -18.05 -14.25
N ASN A 214 -5.66 -17.98 -12.92
CA ASN A 214 -5.18 -16.84 -12.13
C ASN A 214 -5.98 -15.55 -12.37
N ARG A 215 -7.27 -15.67 -12.68
CA ARG A 215 -8.17 -14.54 -12.84
C ARG A 215 -9.01 -14.39 -11.59
N ILE A 216 -9.19 -13.15 -11.13
CA ILE A 216 -10.21 -12.82 -10.15
C ILE A 216 -11.50 -12.54 -10.93
N LEU A 217 -12.49 -13.40 -10.75
CA LEU A 217 -13.82 -13.29 -11.33
C LEU A 217 -14.73 -12.60 -10.32
N ILE A 218 -15.12 -11.37 -10.62
CA ILE A 218 -16.11 -10.62 -9.85
C ILE A 218 -17.47 -10.77 -10.56
N PRO A 219 -18.58 -11.00 -9.82
CA PRO A 219 -19.91 -10.99 -10.40
C PRO A 219 -20.21 -9.70 -11.19
N PRO A 220 -21.01 -9.76 -12.27
CA PRO A 220 -21.38 -8.56 -13.03
C PRO A 220 -22.13 -7.57 -12.13
N LYS A 221 -21.97 -6.27 -12.41
CA LYS A 221 -22.63 -5.20 -11.64
C LYS A 221 -24.14 -5.43 -11.59
N ASN A 222 -24.68 -5.63 -10.39
CA ASN A 222 -26.11 -5.70 -10.11
C ASN A 222 -26.37 -5.43 -8.61
N PRO A 223 -27.59 -5.02 -8.23
CA PRO A 223 -27.89 -4.64 -6.85
C PRO A 223 -27.72 -5.74 -5.79
N ALA A 224 -27.72 -7.02 -6.18
CA ALA A 224 -27.72 -8.14 -5.24
C ALA A 224 -26.32 -8.69 -4.93
N THR A 225 -25.40 -8.68 -5.91
CA THR A 225 -24.10 -9.36 -5.75
C THR A 225 -22.89 -8.47 -6.01
N ASN A 226 -23.06 -7.33 -6.67
CA ASN A 226 -21.96 -6.38 -6.92
C ASN A 226 -22.54 -4.97 -7.13
N PRO A 227 -23.14 -4.38 -6.09
CA PRO A 227 -23.92 -3.16 -6.26
C PRO A 227 -23.00 -1.96 -6.54
N ALA A 228 -21.78 -1.94 -5.98
CA ALA A 228 -20.77 -0.92 -6.28
C ALA A 228 -20.00 -1.14 -7.60
N GLY A 229 -20.31 -2.17 -8.40
CA GLY A 229 -19.63 -2.41 -9.67
C GLY A 229 -18.12 -2.60 -9.54
N VAL A 230 -17.69 -3.33 -8.52
CA VAL A 230 -16.32 -3.72 -8.26
C VAL A 230 -15.78 -4.54 -9.43
N SER A 231 -14.50 -4.35 -9.73
CA SER A 231 -13.72 -5.15 -10.67
C SER A 231 -12.34 -5.40 -10.08
N ALA A 232 -11.71 -6.52 -10.41
CA ALA A 232 -10.39 -6.90 -9.91
C ALA A 232 -9.57 -7.58 -11.01
N LYS A 233 -8.26 -7.33 -11.02
CA LYS A 233 -7.29 -8.02 -11.87
C LYS A 233 -6.04 -8.32 -11.09
N LEU A 234 -5.65 -9.59 -11.07
CA LEU A 234 -4.40 -10.07 -10.50
C LEU A 234 -3.33 -10.22 -11.59
N SER A 235 -2.10 -9.81 -11.29
CA SER A 235 -0.92 -10.05 -12.11
C SER A 235 -0.09 -11.17 -11.48
N PRO A 236 -0.11 -12.41 -12.01
CA PRO A 236 0.61 -13.54 -11.40
C PRO A 236 2.13 -13.34 -11.34
N ALA A 237 2.68 -12.55 -12.28
CA ALA A 237 4.10 -12.23 -12.31
C ALA A 237 4.56 -11.36 -11.13
N THR A 238 3.64 -10.67 -10.46
CA THR A 238 3.98 -9.67 -9.43
C THR A 238 3.16 -9.78 -8.16
N GLY A 239 2.04 -10.50 -8.16
CA GLY A 239 1.07 -10.48 -7.05
C GLY A 239 0.32 -9.15 -6.92
N LEU A 240 0.46 -8.25 -7.91
CA LEU A 240 -0.22 -6.96 -7.91
C LEU A 240 -1.70 -7.16 -8.25
N ILE A 241 -2.57 -6.52 -7.49
CA ILE A 241 -3.99 -6.44 -7.78
C ILE A 241 -4.36 -4.99 -8.09
N THR A 242 -5.09 -4.81 -9.17
CA THR A 242 -5.68 -3.52 -9.54
C THR A 242 -7.15 -3.70 -9.82
N GLY A 243 -7.95 -2.68 -9.51
CA GLY A 243 -9.38 -2.73 -9.80
C GLY A 243 -10.02 -1.36 -9.72
N PHE A 244 -11.34 -1.36 -9.80
CA PHE A 244 -12.17 -0.19 -9.63
C PHE A 244 -13.39 -0.53 -8.79
N LEU A 245 -13.92 0.47 -8.09
CA LEU A 245 -15.26 0.49 -7.51
C LEU A 245 -16.00 1.75 -7.98
N GLN A 246 -17.32 1.66 -8.00
CA GLN A 246 -18.26 2.66 -8.50
C GLN A 246 -19.49 2.75 -7.58
N PRO A 247 -19.30 3.11 -6.31
CA PRO A 247 -20.41 3.40 -5.41
C PRO A 247 -21.35 4.45 -6.02
N ALA A 248 -22.65 4.20 -5.85
CA ALA A 248 -23.72 5.07 -6.30
C ALA A 248 -24.40 5.68 -5.06
N ASP A 249 -24.36 7.00 -4.98
CA ASP A 249 -24.81 7.76 -3.82
C ASP A 249 -25.85 8.80 -4.22
N ASP A 250 -26.61 9.30 -3.25
CA ASP A 250 -27.43 10.49 -3.47
C ASP A 250 -26.55 11.70 -3.74
N ASN A 251 -26.91 12.49 -4.74
CA ASN A 251 -26.14 13.68 -5.12
C ASN A 251 -26.50 14.89 -4.24
N PRO A 252 -25.62 15.36 -3.33
CA PRO A 252 -25.95 16.47 -2.45
C PRO A 252 -26.07 17.81 -3.19
N GLU A 253 -25.40 17.94 -4.34
CA GLU A 253 -25.47 19.16 -5.17
C GLU A 253 -26.72 19.20 -6.06
N LYS A 254 -27.33 18.03 -6.31
CA LYS A 254 -28.56 17.88 -7.11
C LYS A 254 -29.46 16.80 -6.51
N PRO A 255 -30.19 17.13 -5.43
CA PRO A 255 -31.07 16.17 -4.74
C PRO A 255 -32.02 15.44 -5.70
N GLY A 256 -32.23 14.14 -5.49
CA GLY A 256 -33.05 13.29 -6.36
C GLY A 256 -32.32 12.72 -7.58
N THR A 257 -31.00 12.97 -7.71
CA THR A 257 -30.16 12.35 -8.73
C THR A 257 -29.08 11.49 -8.09
N THR A 258 -28.63 10.45 -8.81
CA THR A 258 -27.54 9.58 -8.37
C THR A 258 -26.18 10.15 -8.80
N LEU A 259 -25.25 10.20 -7.86
CA LEU A 259 -23.83 10.48 -8.09
C LEU A 259 -23.04 9.18 -8.04
N VAL A 260 -22.31 8.87 -9.12
CA VAL A 260 -21.39 7.72 -9.14
C VAL A 260 -19.96 8.17 -8.87
N ARG A 261 -19.37 7.70 -7.77
CA ARG A 261 -17.98 8.01 -7.39
C ARG A 261 -17.04 6.90 -7.84
N LYS A 262 -16.72 6.85 -9.13
CA LYS A 262 -15.77 5.86 -9.67
C LYS A 262 -14.35 6.14 -9.18
N THR A 263 -13.72 5.16 -8.54
CA THR A 263 -12.31 5.21 -8.16
C THR A 263 -11.59 3.88 -8.41
N GLY A 264 -10.27 3.97 -8.62
CA GLY A 264 -9.40 2.82 -8.76
C GLY A 264 -8.79 2.43 -7.41
N TYR A 265 -8.55 1.14 -7.22
CA TYR A 265 -7.81 0.62 -6.09
C TYR A 265 -6.62 -0.20 -6.57
N ILE A 266 -5.60 -0.29 -5.71
CA ILE A 266 -4.39 -1.05 -5.98
C ILE A 266 -3.87 -1.65 -4.68
N GLY A 267 -3.42 -2.89 -4.75
CA GLY A 267 -2.84 -3.61 -3.62
C GLY A 267 -1.89 -4.70 -4.08
N VAL A 268 -1.26 -5.36 -3.13
CA VAL A 268 -0.35 -6.48 -3.42
C VAL A 268 -0.66 -7.65 -2.51
N TRP A 269 -0.60 -8.86 -3.08
CA TRP A 269 -0.67 -10.10 -2.30
C TRP A 269 0.62 -10.32 -1.54
N VAL A 270 0.52 -10.52 -0.23
CA VAL A 270 1.64 -10.89 0.64
C VAL A 270 1.40 -12.32 1.13
N PRO A 271 2.15 -13.31 0.59
CA PRO A 271 1.86 -14.73 0.84
C PRO A 271 1.80 -15.10 2.32
N ARG A 272 2.73 -14.61 3.15
CA ARG A 272 2.74 -14.92 4.59
C ARG A 272 1.53 -14.40 5.37
N LEU A 273 0.73 -13.50 4.78
CA LEU A 273 -0.48 -12.94 5.39
C LEU A 273 -1.76 -13.58 4.83
N ASP A 274 -1.61 -14.47 3.84
CA ASP A 274 -2.68 -15.10 3.08
C ASP A 274 -3.72 -14.10 2.57
N ARG A 275 -3.27 -12.91 2.16
CA ARG A 275 -4.14 -11.88 1.61
C ARG A 275 -3.39 -10.84 0.79
N ALA A 276 -4.14 -10.11 -0.01
CA ALA A 276 -3.71 -8.84 -0.56
C ALA A 276 -4.33 -7.68 0.21
N GLU A 277 -3.55 -6.63 0.43
CA GLU A 277 -4.04 -5.37 0.95
C GLU A 277 -3.53 -4.21 0.09
N GLY A 278 -4.25 -3.10 0.16
CA GLY A 278 -3.91 -1.90 -0.60
C GLY A 278 -4.75 -0.70 -0.20
N SER A 279 -4.86 0.24 -1.12
CA SER A 279 -5.68 1.44 -0.94
C SER A 279 -6.44 1.88 -2.19
N PHE A 280 -7.42 2.73 -1.97
CA PHE A 280 -8.15 3.48 -2.99
C PHE A 280 -8.24 4.96 -2.59
N GLN A 281 -8.56 5.84 -3.55
CA GLN A 281 -8.70 7.28 -3.34
C GLN A 281 -10.13 7.72 -3.67
N LEU A 282 -10.97 7.97 -2.67
CA LEU A 282 -12.38 8.28 -2.86
C LEU A 282 -12.63 9.78 -2.66
N PRO A 283 -13.15 10.48 -3.68
CA PRO A 283 -13.69 11.81 -3.50
C PRO A 283 -14.85 11.79 -2.50
N GLN A 284 -14.82 12.70 -1.54
CA GLN A 284 -15.89 12.85 -0.57
C GLN A 284 -17.11 13.53 -1.21
N LEU A 285 -18.28 13.22 -0.67
CA LEU A 285 -19.52 13.89 -1.05
C LEU A 285 -19.38 15.40 -0.80
N ALA A 286 -20.08 16.20 -1.59
CA ALA A 286 -20.13 17.64 -1.39
C ALA A 286 -20.92 17.96 -0.11
N VAL A 287 -20.47 18.97 0.63
CA VAL A 287 -21.24 19.59 1.71
C VAL A 287 -21.83 20.88 1.13
N PRO A 288 -23.14 20.93 0.81
CA PRO A 288 -23.75 22.10 0.18
C PRO A 288 -23.49 23.38 0.99
N GLY A 289 -23.02 24.42 0.30
CA GLY A 289 -22.64 25.69 0.93
C GLY A 289 -21.17 25.77 1.36
N THR A 290 -20.45 24.65 1.44
CA THR A 290 -19.03 24.59 1.86
C THR A 290 -18.13 24.05 0.75
N THR A 291 -18.48 22.91 0.16
CA THR A 291 -17.70 22.25 -0.90
C THR A 291 -18.58 21.85 -2.08
N THR A 292 -17.92 21.53 -3.20
CA THR A 292 -18.51 20.98 -4.42
C THR A 292 -17.85 19.64 -4.71
N GLY A 293 -18.38 18.82 -5.62
CA GLY A 293 -17.71 17.59 -6.04
C GLY A 293 -16.29 17.79 -6.61
N ARG A 294 -15.95 19.03 -6.99
CA ARG A 294 -14.61 19.43 -7.45
C ARG A 294 -13.67 19.88 -6.34
N THR A 295 -14.20 20.32 -5.20
CA THR A 295 -13.41 20.88 -4.09
C THR A 295 -13.45 20.04 -2.82
N SER A 296 -14.37 19.09 -2.70
CA SER A 296 -14.40 18.14 -1.59
C SER A 296 -13.07 17.40 -1.45
N PRO A 297 -12.66 17.04 -0.22
CA PRO A 297 -11.46 16.23 -0.01
C PRO A 297 -11.49 14.92 -0.80
N ILE A 298 -10.31 14.37 -1.06
CA ILE A 298 -10.16 12.99 -1.53
C ILE A 298 -9.45 12.23 -0.42
N LEU A 299 -10.12 11.21 0.12
CA LEU A 299 -9.60 10.41 1.22
C LEU A 299 -9.14 9.04 0.71
N SER A 300 -8.13 8.51 1.39
CA SER A 300 -7.64 7.16 1.17
C SER A 300 -8.50 6.18 1.95
N GLY A 301 -8.87 5.07 1.34
CA GLY A 301 -9.50 3.95 2.03
C GLY A 301 -8.73 2.66 1.83
N LYS A 302 -9.12 1.63 2.58
CA LYS A 302 -8.48 0.31 2.62
C LYS A 302 -9.20 -0.67 1.70
N VAL A 303 -8.45 -1.47 0.95
CA VAL A 303 -8.97 -2.68 0.31
C VAL A 303 -8.25 -3.91 0.85
N VAL A 304 -9.00 -4.94 1.19
CA VAL A 304 -8.48 -6.25 1.58
C VAL A 304 -9.08 -7.31 0.66
N ILE A 305 -8.24 -8.20 0.14
CA ILE A 305 -8.67 -9.36 -0.63
C ILE A 305 -8.09 -10.58 0.04
N ARG A 306 -8.95 -11.45 0.57
CA ARG A 306 -8.54 -12.61 1.35
C ARG A 306 -9.33 -13.85 0.95
N PRO A 307 -8.77 -15.06 1.14
CA PRO A 307 -9.53 -16.29 1.05
C PRO A 307 -10.71 -16.26 2.01
N ILE A 308 -11.84 -16.83 1.57
CA ILE A 308 -12.90 -17.24 2.48
C ILE A 308 -12.42 -18.56 3.09
N ALA A 309 -12.31 -18.61 4.42
CA ALA A 309 -11.98 -19.86 5.09
C ALA A 309 -13.02 -20.93 4.68
N PRO A 310 -12.61 -22.17 4.38
CA PRO A 310 -13.54 -23.25 4.09
C PRO A 310 -14.49 -23.55 5.26
#